data_AF-A0A917FUE3-F1
#
_entry.id   AF-A0A917FUE3-F1
#
_cell.length_a   1.000
_cell.length_b   1.000
_cell.length_c   1.000
_cell.angle_alpha   90.00
_cell.angle_beta   90.00
_cell.angle_gamma   90.00
#
_symmetry.space_group_name_H-M   'P 1'
#
loop_
_entity.id
_entity.type
_entity.pdbx_description
1 polymer ?
#
loop_
_entity_poly.entity_id
_entity_poly.type
_entity_poly.pdbx_seq_one_letter_code
_entity_poly.pdbx_strand_id
1 'polypeptide(L)' 'MSFREKAKCLIGRSVEVQLGSGSSLRGRLTSVGSDFVVMHVRRGRRIRRVIVRLAEIAFLFALFGI' A
#
# COMPACT_ATOMS: atom_id res chain seq x y z
N MET A 1 -0.44 -18.14 6.86
CA MET A 1 -0.48 -16.66 6.74
C MET A 1 -0.79 -16.25 5.32
N SER A 2 -1.94 -15.62 5.10
CA SER A 2 -2.30 -15.06 3.79
C SER A 2 -1.61 -13.72 3.52
N PHE A 3 -1.51 -13.32 2.26
CA PHE A 3 -1.05 -11.96 1.89
C PHE A 3 -1.83 -10.89 2.65
N ARG A 4 -3.16 -11.07 2.76
CA ARG A 4 -4.05 -10.15 3.47
C ARG A 4 -3.70 -9.99 4.94
N GLU A 5 -3.39 -11.08 5.64
CA GLU A 5 -2.95 -11.03 7.04
C GLU A 5 -1.64 -10.25 7.19
N LYS A 6 -0.66 -10.51 6.32
CA LYS A 6 0.60 -9.77 6.30
C LYS A 6 0.37 -8.28 6.00
N ALA A 7 -0.49 -7.96 5.05
CA ALA A 7 -0.85 -6.58 4.72
C ALA A 7 -1.54 -5.86 5.89
N LYS A 8 -2.42 -6.55 6.64
CA LYS A 8 -3.05 -5.99 7.84
C LYS A 8 -2.02 -5.62 8.91
N CYS A 9 -0.94 -6.39 9.07
CA CYS A 9 0.16 -6.03 10.00
C CYS A 9 0.92 -4.76 9.60
N LEU A 10 0.75 -4.29 8.36
CA LEU A 10 1.39 -3.06 7.86
C LEU A 10 0.49 -1.83 7.96
N ILE A 11 -0.75 -1.96 8.44
CA ILE A 11 -1.65 -0.82 8.62
C ILE A 11 -1.00 0.21 9.55
N GLY A 12 -1.03 1.47 9.15
CA GLY A 12 -0.41 2.58 9.84
C GLY A 12 1.07 2.77 9.53
N ARG A 13 1.73 1.87 8.80
CA ARG A 13 3.14 2.00 8.39
C ARG A 13 3.28 2.66 7.02
N SER A 14 4.45 3.24 6.78
CA SER A 14 4.89 3.62 5.44
C SER A 14 5.19 2.36 4.65
N VAL A 15 4.62 2.24 3.47
CA VAL A 15 4.78 1.08 2.57
C VAL A 15 5.02 1.56 1.15
N GLU A 16 5.64 0.69 0.37
CA GLU A 16 5.68 0.80 -1.08
C GLU A 16 4.92 -0.36 -1.68
N VAL A 17 4.05 -0.03 -2.63
CA VAL A 17 3.29 -0.98 -3.44
C VAL A 17 3.83 -0.92 -4.85
N GLN A 18 4.34 -2.05 -5.35
CA GLN A 18 4.67 -2.21 -6.75
C GLN A 18 3.45 -2.78 -7.47
N LEU A 19 2.98 -2.07 -8.48
CA LEU A 19 1.87 -2.48 -9.33
C LEU A 19 2.39 -3.42 -10.43
N GLY A 20 1.53 -4.32 -10.91
CA GLY A 20 1.83 -5.23 -12.02
C GLY A 20 2.18 -4.50 -13.33
N SER A 21 1.77 -3.22 -13.47
CA SER A 21 2.17 -2.35 -14.58
C SER A 21 3.63 -1.87 -14.51
N GLY A 22 4.37 -2.21 -13.45
CA GLY A 22 5.75 -1.79 -13.23
C GLY A 22 5.91 -0.46 -12.48
N SER A 23 4.83 0.29 -12.29
CA SER A 23 4.85 1.53 -11.49
C SER A 23 4.77 1.23 -9.99
N SER A 24 5.33 2.11 -9.15
CA SER A 24 5.24 1.97 -7.69
C SER A 24 4.57 3.17 -7.01
N LEU A 25 3.89 2.88 -5.90
CA LEU A 25 3.20 3.85 -5.06
C LEU A 25 3.77 3.78 -3.65
N ARG A 26 4.33 4.90 -3.18
CA ARG A 26 4.81 5.05 -1.80
C ARG A 26 3.82 5.84 -0.97
N GLY A 27 3.50 5.35 0.21
CA GLY A 27 2.55 6.04 1.08
C GLY A 27 2.30 5.30 2.39
N ARG A 28 1.41 5.85 3.20
CA ARG A 28 1.00 5.22 4.45
C ARG A 28 -0.17 4.29 4.18
N LEU A 29 -0.05 3.01 4.55
CA LEU A 29 -1.17 2.06 4.45
C LEU A 29 -2.21 2.41 5.52
N THR A 30 -3.47 2.63 5.15
CA THR A 30 -4.52 3.05 6.09
C THR A 30 -5.59 1.98 6.30
N SER A 31 -5.83 1.11 5.32
CA SER A 31 -6.81 0.03 5.44
C SER A 31 -6.52 -1.11 4.46
N VAL A 32 -6.95 -2.32 4.82
CA VAL A 32 -6.89 -3.53 3.99
C VAL A 32 -8.27 -4.17 3.97
N GLY A 33 -8.92 -4.12 2.80
CA GLY A 33 -10.22 -4.71 2.53
C GLY A 33 -10.15 -6.22 2.26
N SER A 34 -11.17 -6.73 1.58
CA SER A 34 -11.18 -8.10 1.04
C SER A 34 -10.34 -8.23 -0.23
N ASP A 35 -10.48 -7.27 -1.15
CA ASP A 35 -9.83 -7.28 -2.48
C ASP A 35 -9.07 -5.97 -2.80
N PHE A 36 -8.87 -5.11 -1.81
CA PHE A 36 -8.17 -3.84 -2.01
C PHE A 36 -7.38 -3.41 -0.78
N VAL A 37 -6.45 -2.49 -1.01
CA VAL A 37 -5.77 -1.72 0.02
C VAL A 37 -6.03 -0.23 -0.18
N VAL A 38 -6.01 0.51 0.92
CA VAL A 38 -6.15 1.96 0.92
C VAL A 38 -4.87 2.56 1.44
N MET A 39 -4.33 3.53 0.70
CA MET A 39 -3.10 4.22 1.05
C MET A 39 -3.28 5.73 1.01
N HIS A 40 -2.57 6.44 1.88
CA HIS A 40 -2.36 7.87 1.78
C HIS A 40 -1.00 8.11 1.10
N VAL A 41 -1.06 8.54 -0.16
CA VAL A 41 0.10 8.79 -1.01
C VAL A 41 0.34 10.30 -1.04
N ARG A 42 1.60 10.70 -0.84
CA ARG A 42 2.00 12.11 -0.94
C ARG A 42 2.37 12.41 -2.39
N ARG A 43 1.61 13.28 -3.06
CA ARG A 43 1.95 13.82 -4.39
C ARG A 43 2.17 15.32 -4.25
N GLY A 44 3.44 15.73 -4.28
CA GLY A 44 3.83 17.11 -4.01
C GLY A 44 3.41 17.57 -2.61
N ARG A 45 2.70 18.69 -2.52
CA ARG A 45 2.20 19.26 -1.25
C ARG A 45 0.89 18.64 -0.74
N ARG A 46 0.27 17.72 -1.49
CA ARG A 46 -1.04 17.16 -1.15
C ARG A 46 -0.94 15.68 -0.79
N ILE A 47 -1.69 15.28 0.25
CA ILE A 47 -1.93 13.88 0.57
C ILE A 47 -3.19 13.46 -0.16
N ARG A 48 -3.11 12.40 -0.96
CA ARG A 48 -4.26 11.82 -1.66
C ARG A 48 -4.52 10.41 -1.15
N ARG A 49 -5.79 10.09 -0.98
CA ARG A 49 -6.25 8.73 -0.72
C ARG A 49 -6.27 7.96 -2.05
N VAL A 50 -5.58 6.82 -2.09
CA VAL A 50 -5.51 5.93 -3.23
C VAL A 50 -6.02 4.56 -2.81
N ILE A 51 -6.84 3.95 -3.66
CA ILE A 51 -7.35 2.59 -3.48
C ILE A 51 -6.67 1.73 -4.56
N VAL A 52 -6.06 0.62 -4.17
CA VAL A 52 -5.37 -0.29 -5.07
C VAL A 52 -5.98 -1.67 -4.92
N ARG A 53 -6.35 -2.31 -6.02
CA ARG A 53 -6.87 -3.69 -6.00
C ARG A 53 -5.76 -4.69 -5.74
N LEU A 54 -6.03 -5.75 -4.98
CA LEU A 54 -5.03 -6.77 -4.66
C LEU A 54 -4.50 -7.46 -5.92
N ALA A 55 -5.36 -7.68 -6.92
CA ALA A 55 -4.97 -8.25 -8.22
C ALA A 55 -3.94 -7.40 -8.99
N GLU A 56 -3.85 -6.10 -8.71
CA GLU A 56 -2.88 -5.20 -9.36
C GLU A 56 -1.55 -5.14 -8.60
N ILE A 57 -1.46 -5.72 -7.40
CA ILE A 57 -0.26 -5.65 -6.56
C ILE A 57 0.69 -6.79 -6.93
N ALA A 58 1.86 -6.45 -7.44
CA ALA A 58 2.97 -7.38 -7.60
C ALA A 58 3.69 -7.60 -6.26
N PHE A 59 4.01 -6.49 -5.56
CA PHE A 59 4.70 -6.54 -4.28
C PHE A 59 4.22 -5.46 -3.31
N LEU A 60 4.20 -5.78 -2.01
CA LEU A 60 3.92 -4.86 -0.92
C LEU A 60 5.02 -5.03 0.13
N PHE A 61 5.74 -3.96 0.42
CA PHE A 61 6.81 -3.97 1.42
C PHE A 61 6.73 -2.76 2.33
N ALA A 62 7.10 -2.98 3.60
CA ALA A 62 7.23 -1.91 4.57
C ALA A 62 8.47 -1.09 4.24
N LEU A 63 8.31 0.23 4.20
CA LEU A 63 9.44 1.14 4.18
C LEU A 63 9.86 1.33 5.64
N PHE A 64 11.04 0.84 6.00
CA PHE A 64 11.63 1.12 7.30
C PHE A 64 11.95 2.61 7.36
N GLY A 65 11.18 3.34 8.17
CA GLY A 65 11.64 4.60 8.74
C GLY A 65 12.41 4.26 10.02
N ILE A 66 13.64 4.74 10.11
CA ILE A 66 14.40 4.86 11.37
C ILE A 66 13.56 5.66 12.36
#